data_AF-A0A6N9VC55-F1
#
_entry.id   AF-A0A6N9VC55-F1
#
_cell.length_a   1.000
_cell.length_b   1.000
_cell.length_c   1.000
_cell.angle_alpha   90.00
_cell.angle_beta   90.00
_cell.angle_gamma   90.00
#
_symmetry.space_group_name_H-M   'P 1'
#
loop_
_entity.id
_entity.type
_entity.pdbx_description
1 polymer ?
#
loop_
_entity_poly.entity_id
_entity_poly.type
_entity_poly.pdbx_seq_one_letter_code
_entity_poly.pdbx_strand_id
1 'polypeptide(L)'
;ADTFLRARLLTPFDLRKGPLLRVLLLRLGADRHALLLSMHHIVSDGRSLDVLTGELATCYAAELDGFEPSLPPLPVQYADFAAWQRDRLADDTGPGEGLAYWKERLA
;
A
#
# COMPACT_ATOMS: atom_id res chain seq x y z
N ALA A 1 11.93 12.79 20.58
CA ALA A 1 11.02 11.86 19.87
C ALA A 1 10.66 12.38 18.48
N ASP A 2 10.19 13.63 18.37
CA ASP A 2 9.70 14.20 17.10
C ASP A 2 10.76 14.24 15.97
N THR A 3 12.00 14.65 16.28
CA THR A 3 13.11 14.67 15.30
C THR A 3 13.44 13.28 14.76
N PHE A 4 13.38 12.25 15.60
CA PHE A 4 13.64 10.86 15.19
C PHE A 4 12.53 10.32 14.28
N LEU A 5 11.27 10.57 14.65
CA LEU A 5 10.12 10.21 13.84
C LEU A 5 10.15 10.88 12.47
N ARG A 6 10.43 12.19 12.43
CA ARG A 6 10.58 12.94 11.19
C ARG A 6 11.71 12.41 10.32
N ALA A 7 12.89 12.15 10.89
CA ALA A 7 14.01 11.57 10.14
C ALA A 7 13.63 10.21 9.52
N ARG A 8 12.90 9.37 10.27
CA ARG A 8 12.46 8.06 9.79
C ARG A 8 11.45 8.17 8.64
N LEU A 9 10.48 9.07 8.76
CA LEU A 9 9.45 9.35 7.73
C LEU A 9 10.05 9.91 6.44
N LEU A 10 11.05 10.79 6.56
CA LEU A 10 11.68 11.46 5.42
C LEU A 10 12.79 10.64 4.77
N THR A 11 13.22 9.54 5.39
CA THR A 11 14.21 8.64 4.78
C THR A 11 13.61 8.08 3.49
N PRO A 12 14.24 8.25 2.32
CA PRO A 12 13.73 7.71 1.06
C PRO A 12 13.78 6.18 1.02
N PHE A 13 12.95 5.60 0.15
CA PHE A 13 13.04 4.18 -0.20
C PHE A 13 13.91 3.98 -1.45
N ASP A 14 14.75 2.95 -1.48
CA ASP A 14 15.33 2.47 -2.75
C ASP A 14 14.31 1.55 -3.41
N LEU A 15 13.68 2.02 -4.50
CA LEU A 15 12.61 1.29 -5.19
C LEU A 15 13.04 -0.06 -5.77
N ARG A 16 14.35 -0.29 -5.91
CA ARG A 16 14.90 -1.56 -6.41
C ARG A 16 15.02 -2.61 -5.31
N LYS A 17 14.89 -2.22 -4.04
CA LYS A 17 15.09 -3.08 -2.87
C LYS A 17 13.86 -3.07 -1.99
N GLY A 18 13.07 -4.13 -2.09
CA GLY A 18 11.95 -4.37 -1.18
C GLY A 18 12.40 -4.84 0.21
N PRO A 19 11.50 -4.78 1.21
CA PRO A 19 10.12 -4.30 1.12
C PRO A 19 10.02 -2.76 1.13
N LEU A 20 9.05 -2.20 0.40
CA LEU A 20 8.77 -0.75 0.35
C LEU A 20 7.83 -0.27 1.47
N LEU A 21 7.83 -1.02 2.58
CA LEU A 21 7.12 -0.76 3.82
C LEU A 21 8.13 -0.78 4.97
N ARG A 22 8.03 0.21 5.86
CA ARG A 22 8.80 0.27 7.10
C ARG A 22 7.84 0.41 8.26
N VAL A 23 8.00 -0.50 9.22
CA VAL A 23 7.21 -0.55 10.45
C VAL A 23 8.09 -0.16 11.62
N LEU A 24 7.55 0.66 12.53
CA LEU A 24 8.21 1.02 13.78
C LEU A 24 7.15 1.08 14.89
N LEU A 25 7.35 0.28 15.94
CA LEU A 25 6.54 0.37 17.16
C LEU A 25 7.34 1.11 18.24
N LEU A 26 6.81 2.24 18.68
CA LEU A 26 7.38 3.03 19.77
C LEU A 26 6.64 2.72 21.07
N ARG A 27 7.39 2.38 22.12
CA ARG A 27 6.87 2.31 23.48
C ARG A 27 6.99 3.70 24.14
N LEU A 28 5.86 4.29 24.49
CA LEU A 28 5.75 5.62 25.11
C LEU A 28 5.47 5.54 26.62
N GLY A 29 5.24 4.34 27.15
CA GLY A 29 4.96 4.03 28.55
C GLY A 29 4.64 2.54 28.73
N ALA A 30 4.15 2.15 29.90
CA ALA A 30 3.72 0.78 30.16
C ALA A 30 2.64 0.33 29.17
N ASP A 31 1.56 1.12 29.06
CA ASP A 31 0.37 0.80 28.26
C ASP A 31 0.16 1.77 27.09
N ARG A 32 1.19 2.52 26.71
CA ARG A 32 1.11 3.49 25.62
C ARG A 32 2.13 3.18 24.54
N HIS A 33 1.63 3.00 23.32
CA HIS A 33 2.44 2.70 22.16
C HIS A 33 2.01 3.57 20.96
N ALA A 34 2.93 3.82 20.04
CA ALA A 34 2.63 4.40 18.75
C ALA A 34 3.21 3.51 17.65
N LEU A 35 2.34 3.07 16.73
CA LEU A 35 2.74 2.31 15.56
C LEU A 35 2.87 3.27 14.38
N LEU A 36 4.05 3.28 13.77
CA LEU A 36 4.34 4.02 12.54
C LEU A 36 4.44 3.03 11.38
N LEU A 37 3.59 3.21 10.38
CA LEU A 37 3.64 2.53 9.09
C LEU A 37 4.01 3.57 8.02
N SER A 38 5.17 3.40 7.40
CA SER A 38 5.62 4.22 6.29
C SER A 38 5.75 3.35 5.06
N MET A 39 5.08 3.72 3.97
CA MET A 39 5.03 2.95 2.73
C MET A 39 5.23 3.86 1.53
N HIS A 40 5.88 3.36 0.49
CA HIS A 40 6.01 4.11 -0.75
C HIS A 40 4.71 4.05 -1.56
N HIS A 41 4.23 5.19 -2.08
CA HIS A 41 2.96 5.30 -2.82
C HIS A 41 2.93 4.48 -4.14
N ILE A 42 4.05 3.86 -4.53
CA ILE A 42 4.11 2.96 -5.70
C ILE A 42 3.48 1.59 -5.41
N VAL A 43 3.40 1.19 -4.13
CA VAL A 43 2.79 -0.08 -3.69
C VAL A 43 1.49 0.13 -2.92
N SER A 44 1.01 1.37 -2.82
CA SER A 44 -0.17 1.70 -2.02
C SER A 44 -0.83 2.99 -2.45
N ASP A 45 -2.14 3.06 -2.30
CA ASP A 45 -2.93 4.28 -2.36
C ASP A 45 -3.75 4.48 -1.06
N GLY A 46 -4.64 5.48 -1.03
CA GLY A 46 -5.49 5.73 0.13
C GLY A 46 -6.36 4.52 0.50
N ARG A 47 -6.92 3.81 -0.49
CA ARG A 47 -7.77 2.64 -0.26
C ARG A 47 -6.97 1.44 0.27
N SER A 48 -5.73 1.30 -0.17
CA SER A 48 -4.81 0.27 0.30
C SER A 48 -4.52 0.42 1.80
N LEU A 49 -4.48 1.65 2.31
CA LEU A 49 -4.29 1.91 3.74
C LEU A 49 -5.50 1.47 4.58
N ASP A 50 -6.72 1.65 4.09
CA ASP A 50 -7.93 1.17 4.78
C ASP A 50 -7.93 -0.36 4.88
N VAL A 51 -7.56 -1.05 3.79
CA VAL A 51 -7.41 -2.52 3.77
C VAL A 51 -6.33 -2.96 4.76
N LEU A 52 -5.12 -2.39 4.65
CA LEU A 52 -3.98 -2.77 5.49
C LEU A 52 -4.29 -2.59 6.99
N THR A 53 -4.90 -1.47 7.36
CA THR A 53 -5.19 -1.17 8.77
C THR A 53 -6.32 -2.05 9.32
N GLY A 54 -7.34 -2.34 8.51
CA GLY A 54 -8.41 -3.28 8.86
C GLY A 54 -7.89 -4.71 9.05
N GLU A 55 -7.15 -5.22 8.08
CA GLU A 55 -6.59 -6.59 8.14
C GLU A 55 -5.56 -6.73 9.27
N LEU A 56 -4.75 -5.70 9.52
CA LEU A 56 -3.83 -5.69 10.67
C LEU A 56 -4.58 -5.81 12.00
N ALA A 57 -5.72 -5.12 12.15
CA ALA A 57 -6.55 -5.24 13.35
C ALA A 57 -7.16 -6.64 13.50
N THR A 58 -7.65 -7.24 12.41
CA THR A 58 -8.14 -8.62 12.40
C THR A 58 -7.05 -9.62 12.79
N CYS A 59 -5.87 -9.52 12.19
CA CYS A 59 -4.73 -10.37 12.51
C CYS A 59 -4.30 -10.21 13.96
N TYR A 60 -4.22 -8.97 14.45
CA TYR A 60 -3.83 -8.69 15.83
C TYR A 60 -4.82 -9.28 16.85
N ALA A 61 -6.13 -9.18 16.59
CA ALA A 61 -7.15 -9.77 17.46
C ALA A 61 -7.08 -11.31 17.47
N ALA A 62 -6.93 -11.94 16.30
CA ALA A 62 -6.82 -13.39 16.19
C ALA A 62 -5.60 -13.93 16.96
N GLU A 63 -4.45 -13.26 16.85
CA GLU A 63 -3.23 -13.60 17.59
C GLU A 63 -3.40 -13.46 19.11
N LEU A 64 -4.15 -12.46 19.59
CA LEU A 64 -4.45 -12.31 21.01
C LEU A 64 -5.35 -13.43 21.54
N ASP A 65 -6.30 -13.89 20.73
CA ASP A 65 -7.24 -14.94 21.09
C ASP A 65 -6.68 -16.36 20.83
N GLY A 66 -5.49 -16.47 20.22
CA GLY A 66 -4.82 -17.74 19.94
C GLY A 66 -5.41 -18.52 18.76
N PHE A 67 -6.07 -17.83 17.82
CA PHE A 67 -6.62 -18.41 16.60
C PHE A 67 -5.91 -17.90 15.35
N GLU A 68 -6.02 -18.65 14.26
CA GLU A 68 -5.50 -18.22 12.96
C GLU A 68 -6.42 -17.14 12.35
N PRO A 69 -5.89 -16.01 11.88
CA PRO A 69 -6.72 -14.97 11.27
C PRO A 69 -7.35 -15.45 9.96
N SER A 70 -8.65 -15.21 9.83
CA SER A 70 -9.40 -15.51 8.61
C SER A 70 -9.56 -14.24 7.78
N LEU A 71 -8.76 -14.13 6.71
CA LEU A 71 -8.88 -13.08 5.71
C LEU A 71 -9.42 -13.68 4.40
N PRO A 72 -10.23 -12.92 3.64
CA PRO A 72 -10.71 -13.39 2.35
C PRO A 72 -9.52 -13.67 1.42
N PRO A 73 -9.54 -14.76 0.64
CA PRO A 73 -8.49 -15.00 -0.34
C PRO A 73 -8.48 -13.88 -1.37
N LEU A 74 -7.29 -13.55 -1.86
CA LEU A 74 -7.10 -12.55 -2.92
C LEU A 74 -7.13 -13.27 -4.28
N PRO A 75 -8.25 -13.27 -5.02
CA PRO A 75 -8.35 -13.97 -6.30
C PRO A 75 -7.49 -13.32 -7.40
N VAL A 76 -7.03 -12.09 -7.18
CA VAL A 76 -6.22 -11.30 -8.10
C VAL A 76 -5.11 -10.64 -7.29
N GLN A 77 -3.87 -10.77 -7.76
CA GLN A 77 -2.71 -10.06 -7.23
C GLN A 77 -2.40 -8.82 -8.06
N TYR A 78 -1.65 -7.87 -7.49
CA TYR A 78 -1.28 -6.65 -8.21
C TYR A 78 -0.48 -6.93 -9.50
N ALA A 79 0.29 -8.02 -9.53
CA ALA A 79 1.00 -8.45 -10.73
C ALA A 79 0.04 -8.82 -11.88
N ASP A 80 -1.09 -9.46 -11.55
CA ASP A 80 -2.14 -9.81 -12.52
C ASP A 80 -2.79 -8.54 -13.08
N PHE A 81 -3.09 -7.57 -12.19
CA PHE A 81 -3.58 -6.26 -12.59
C PHE A 81 -2.60 -5.52 -13.52
N ALA A 82 -1.31 -5.53 -13.20
CA ALA A 82 -0.28 -4.88 -14.01
C ALA A 82 -0.12 -5.53 -15.38
N ALA A 83 -0.20 -6.87 -15.47
CA ALA A 83 -0.18 -7.59 -16.73
C ALA A 83 -1.43 -7.24 -17.57
N TRP A 84 -2.61 -7.33 -16.97
CA TRP A 84 -3.87 -6.96 -17.61
C TRP A 84 -3.87 -5.52 -18.15
N GLN A 85 -3.37 -4.56 -17.35
CA GLN A 85 -3.31 -3.16 -17.76
C GLN A 85 -2.39 -2.98 -18.96
N ARG A 86 -1.23 -3.63 -18.97
CA ARG A 86 -0.28 -3.55 -20.08
C ARG A 86 -0.87 -4.12 -21.36
N ASP A 87 -1.50 -5.29 -21.29
CA ASP A 87 -2.09 -5.95 -22.45
C ASP A 87 -3.24 -5.10 -23.01
N ARG A 88 -4.10 -4.58 -22.13
CA ARG A 88 -5.21 -3.68 -22.52
C ARG A 88 -4.74 -2.38 -23.19
N LEU A 89 -3.56 -1.89 -22.84
CA LEU A 89 -2.97 -0.70 -23.48
C LEU A 89 -2.28 -1.02 -24.82
N ALA A 90 -1.92 -2.29 -25.05
CA ALA A 90 -1.23 -2.75 -26.25
C ALA A 90 -2.18 -3.21 -27.37
N ASP A 91 -3.43 -3.57 -27.04
CA ASP A 91 -4.46 -3.93 -28.02
C ASP A 91 -4.76 -2.77 -29.01
N ASP A 92 -5.25 -3.09 -30.21
CA ASP A 92 -5.55 -2.12 -31.30
C ASP A 92 -6.56 -1.01 -30.93
N THR A 93 -7.27 -1.15 -29.80
CA THR A 93 -8.12 -0.10 -29.24
C THR A 93 -7.33 0.97 -28.48
N GLY A 94 -6.10 0.65 -28.02
CA GLY A 94 -5.18 1.53 -27.30
C GLY A 94 -5.85 2.30 -26.15
N PRO A 95 -5.28 3.44 -25.72
CA PRO A 95 -6.05 4.40 -24.92
C PRO A 95 -7.13 5.14 -25.75
N GLY A 96 -7.21 4.87 -27.06
CA GLY A 96 -8.26 5.26 -28.01
C GLY A 96 -8.94 6.59 -27.72
N GLU A 97 -10.24 6.50 -27.42
CA GLU A 97 -11.12 7.63 -27.09
C GLU A 97 -10.64 8.46 -25.90
N GLY A 98 -10.09 7.80 -24.87
CA GLY A 98 -9.58 8.48 -23.69
C GLY A 98 -8.41 9.40 -24.02
N LEU A 99 -7.44 8.92 -24.81
CA LEU A 99 -6.31 9.73 -25.23
C LEU A 99 -6.74 10.88 -26.14
N ALA A 100 -7.64 10.62 -27.10
CA ALA A 100 -8.16 11.66 -28.00
C ALA A 100 -8.87 12.77 -27.22
N TYR A 101 -9.77 12.40 -26.30
CA TYR A 101 -10.47 13.33 -25.42
C TYR A 101 -9.52 14.23 -24.62
N TRP A 102 -8.51 13.63 -23.98
CA TRP A 102 -7.56 14.40 -23.16
C TRP A 102 -6.68 15.32 -24.00
N LYS A 103 -6.28 14.90 -25.21
CA LYS A 103 -5.52 15.76 -26.14
C LYS A 103 -6.33 16.97 -26.57
N GLU A 104 -7.61 16.80 -26.85
CA GLU A 104 -8.49 17.92 -27.22
C GLU A 104 -8.68 18.90 -26.05
N ARG A 105 -8.88 18.37 -24.83
CA ARG A 105 -9.22 19.19 -23.66
C ARG A 105 -8.03 19.91 -23.01
N LEU A 106 -6.82 19.37 -23.16
CA LEU A 106 -5.59 19.88 -22.53
C LEU A 106 -4.65 20.57 -23.53
N ALA A 107 -5.09 20.77 -24.78
CA ALA A 107 -4.37 21.55 -25.79
C ALA A 107 -4.38 23.05 -25.50
#